data_AF-F8KT47-F1
#
_entry.id   AF-F8KT47-F1
#
_cell.length_a   1.000
_cell.length_b   1.000
_cell.length_c   1.000
_cell.angle_alpha   90.00
_cell.angle_beta   90.00
_cell.angle_gamma   90.00
#
_symmetry.space_group_name_H-M   'P 1'
#
loop_
_entity.id
_entity.type
_entity.pdbx_description
1 polymer ?
#
loop_
_entity_poly.entity_id
_entity_poly.type
_entity_poly.pdbx_seq_one_letter_code
_entity_poly.pdbx_strand_id
1 'polypeptide(L)'
;MIACVLARVRAFLCAHLCAKVLTPIKKGKNMEEQRDKISIEELTLSERHPLAKMLRNLEKKGNEKAKEILTDVQRKLDGFEGKIATLPAKDQERLLAVARRVRYLKPDDSCVRSPQFLEYLQELSVLVSSNQKPFIPARWIKEFEALLQDSQLHISMEDLRPELLNIDKVAIGIEPYAQTLLDDPNEGHWDLYPREDGFKGKKLCFKFDARLNVRTPKGDVKPGEVAIDFGTKSTIAAYLEDGNPTLLSIGAEQNLGNLGDREFENPTIIAFRHHQKFLEDYGALEHRPLTELDDLGVSHGAFEEFKKAEGNDFYRFFYKLKQWAGAADHNIRFNDEQGYEVSLKGFMDCDFNNPVEFYAYLLGRYINNMNRGVYLKYFLSYPVKYEEEQALKIRESFEKGLRKSLPAGLDENLIAGAFDLERTGCLCDQRVARIWVL
;
A
#
# COMPACT_ATOMS: atom_id res chain seq x y z
N MET A 1 33.53 -6.18 -2.22
CA MET A 1 32.49 -6.82 -1.39
C MET A 1 31.36 -7.36 -2.26
N ILE A 2 30.81 -6.54 -3.16
CA ILE A 2 29.81 -6.91 -4.18
C ILE A 2 30.22 -8.11 -5.04
N ALA A 3 31.44 -8.16 -5.56
CA ALA A 3 31.93 -9.34 -6.30
C ALA A 3 31.91 -10.63 -5.45
N CYS A 4 32.10 -10.52 -4.12
CA CYS A 4 32.04 -11.66 -3.20
C CYS A 4 30.59 -12.05 -2.90
N VAL A 5 29.67 -11.10 -2.78
CA VAL A 5 28.23 -11.37 -2.64
C VAL A 5 27.65 -11.93 -3.95
N LEU A 6 27.95 -11.35 -5.10
CA LEU A 6 27.57 -11.90 -6.41
C LEU A 6 28.19 -13.27 -6.66
N ALA A 7 29.45 -13.50 -6.27
CA ALA A 7 30.06 -14.82 -6.32
C ALA A 7 29.44 -15.78 -5.32
N ARG A 8 29.02 -15.34 -4.12
CA ARG A 8 28.29 -16.16 -3.14
C ARG A 8 26.89 -16.49 -3.64
N VAL A 9 26.15 -15.53 -4.16
CA VAL A 9 24.83 -15.71 -4.80
C VAL A 9 24.95 -16.68 -5.96
N ARG A 10 25.90 -16.47 -6.89
CA ARG A 10 26.15 -17.39 -8.03
C ARG A 10 26.63 -18.78 -7.59
N ALA A 11 27.59 -18.88 -6.67
CA ALA A 11 28.10 -20.17 -6.18
C ALA A 11 27.02 -20.94 -5.42
N PHE A 12 26.19 -20.23 -4.67
CA PHE A 12 25.06 -20.78 -3.93
C PHE A 12 23.98 -21.34 -4.86
N LEU A 13 23.69 -20.63 -5.97
CA LEU A 13 22.74 -21.07 -6.99
C LEU A 13 23.27 -22.22 -7.85
N CYS A 14 24.56 -22.21 -8.19
CA CYS A 14 25.21 -23.35 -8.86
C CYS A 14 25.16 -24.62 -7.99
N ALA A 15 25.37 -24.51 -6.68
CA ALA A 15 25.25 -25.65 -5.76
C ALA A 15 23.79 -26.17 -5.68
N HIS A 16 22.80 -25.28 -5.83
CA HIS A 16 21.38 -25.61 -5.81
C HIS A 16 20.89 -26.30 -7.09
N LEU A 17 21.35 -25.81 -8.25
CA LEU A 17 21.06 -26.38 -9.57
C LEU A 17 21.70 -27.76 -9.75
N CYS A 18 22.85 -28.02 -9.11
CA CYS A 18 23.46 -29.36 -9.10
C CYS A 18 22.75 -30.37 -8.20
N ALA A 19 22.01 -29.94 -7.17
CA ALA A 19 21.35 -30.84 -6.21
C ALA A 19 19.96 -31.32 -6.65
N LYS A 20 19.31 -30.64 -7.61
CA LYS A 20 17.99 -31.02 -8.13
C LYS A 20 18.13 -31.84 -9.43
N VAL A 21 18.43 -33.12 -9.28
CA VAL A 21 18.06 -34.12 -10.29
C VAL A 21 16.53 -34.28 -10.24
N LEU A 22 15.88 -33.67 -11.23
CA LEU A 22 14.52 -33.91 -11.73
C LEU A 22 13.60 -34.81 -10.87
N THR A 23 12.69 -34.20 -10.10
CA THR A 23 11.38 -34.80 -9.84
C THR A 23 10.30 -33.94 -10.47
N PRO A 24 9.48 -34.46 -11.40
CA PRO A 24 8.45 -33.68 -12.06
C PRO A 24 7.36 -33.31 -11.05
N ILE A 25 7.01 -32.03 -10.99
CA ILE A 25 5.81 -31.56 -10.29
C ILE A 25 4.60 -32.17 -11.00
N LYS A 26 3.85 -33.02 -10.29
CA LYS A 26 2.57 -33.54 -10.76
C LYS A 26 1.58 -32.37 -10.88
N LYS A 27 1.10 -32.10 -12.09
CA LYS A 27 -0.03 -31.19 -12.33
C LYS A 27 -1.28 -31.76 -11.63
N GLY A 28 -1.65 -31.15 -10.51
CA GLY A 28 -2.91 -31.35 -9.81
C GLY A 28 -4.07 -30.65 -10.53
N LYS A 29 -5.26 -31.22 -10.39
CA LYS A 29 -6.49 -31.00 -11.17
C LYS A 29 -7.10 -29.59 -11.01
N ASN A 30 -7.76 -29.15 -12.09
CA ASN A 30 -8.81 -28.12 -12.20
C ASN A 30 -9.07 -27.28 -10.93
N MET A 31 -8.46 -26.10 -10.87
CA MET A 31 -9.00 -24.97 -10.09
C MET A 31 -9.92 -24.19 -11.03
N GLU A 32 -11.10 -23.81 -10.53
CA GLU A 32 -11.96 -22.80 -11.16
C GLU A 32 -11.12 -21.61 -11.63
N GLU A 33 -11.39 -21.13 -12.84
CA GLU A 33 -10.81 -19.88 -13.37
C GLU A 33 -11.28 -18.70 -12.48
N GLN A 34 -10.62 -18.49 -11.34
CA GLN A 34 -10.59 -17.16 -10.74
C GLN A 34 -10.02 -16.24 -11.80
N ARG A 35 -10.82 -15.26 -12.24
CA ARG A 35 -10.33 -14.23 -13.13
C ARG A 35 -9.26 -13.45 -12.37
N ASP A 36 -8.00 -13.73 -12.67
CA ASP A 36 -6.85 -13.11 -12.00
C ASP A 36 -6.85 -11.58 -12.13
N LYS A 37 -7.63 -11.05 -13.10
CA LYS A 37 -7.78 -9.63 -13.42
C LYS A 37 -9.26 -9.33 -13.63
N ILE A 38 -9.74 -8.27 -13.02
CA ILE A 38 -11.11 -7.79 -13.16
C ILE A 38 -11.13 -6.26 -13.20
N SER A 39 -12.21 -5.71 -13.74
CA SER A 39 -12.50 -4.28 -13.60
C SER A 39 -13.62 -4.09 -12.58
N ILE A 40 -13.43 -3.17 -11.63
CA ILE A 40 -14.42 -2.84 -10.61
C ILE A 40 -14.93 -1.41 -10.80
N GLU A 41 -16.21 -1.19 -10.51
CA GLU A 41 -16.86 0.13 -10.44
C GLU A 41 -17.24 0.48 -8.99
N GLU A 42 -17.13 -0.48 -8.07
CA GLU A 42 -17.37 -0.30 -6.66
C GLU A 42 -16.47 -1.20 -5.81
N LEU A 43 -16.23 -0.79 -4.57
CA LEU A 43 -15.48 -1.53 -3.58
C LEU A 43 -16.20 -1.44 -2.24
N THR A 44 -16.42 -2.58 -1.59
CA THR A 44 -17.03 -2.63 -0.27
C THR A 44 -15.99 -3.00 0.79
N LEU A 45 -15.81 -2.13 1.79
CA LEU A 45 -14.85 -2.32 2.87
C LEU A 45 -15.50 -2.03 4.22
N SER A 46 -14.99 -2.64 5.28
CA SER A 46 -15.33 -2.26 6.64
C SER A 46 -14.89 -0.82 6.92
N GLU A 47 -15.69 -0.06 7.66
CA GLU A 47 -15.37 1.33 8.04
C GLU A 47 -14.03 1.48 8.78
N ARG A 48 -13.55 0.40 9.40
CA ARG A 48 -12.28 0.37 10.14
C ARG A 48 -11.07 0.10 9.26
N HIS A 49 -11.27 -0.40 8.04
CA HIS A 49 -10.18 -0.71 7.12
C HIS A 49 -9.42 0.57 6.74
N PRO A 50 -8.07 0.60 6.76
CA PRO A 50 -7.30 1.80 6.43
C PRO A 50 -7.64 2.41 5.07
N LEU A 51 -7.79 1.58 4.04
CA LEU A 51 -8.24 2.05 2.72
C LEU A 51 -9.65 2.67 2.74
N ALA A 52 -10.56 2.20 3.60
CA ALA A 52 -11.88 2.82 3.75
C ALA A 52 -11.76 4.22 4.37
N LYS A 53 -10.84 4.43 5.32
CA LYS A 53 -10.55 5.76 5.88
C LYS A 53 -10.00 6.70 4.81
N MET A 54 -9.06 6.22 3.98
CA MET A 54 -8.52 6.97 2.85
C MET A 54 -9.64 7.38 1.88
N LEU A 55 -10.47 6.44 1.43
CA LEU A 55 -11.60 6.73 0.54
C LEU A 55 -12.60 7.70 1.15
N ARG A 56 -12.88 7.62 2.47
CA ARG A 56 -13.73 8.60 3.16
C ARG A 56 -13.12 10.00 3.19
N ASN A 57 -11.80 10.12 3.27
CA ASN A 57 -11.14 11.42 3.23
C ASN A 57 -11.22 12.03 1.83
N LEU A 58 -11.05 11.23 0.77
CA LEU A 58 -11.25 11.66 -0.62
C LEU A 58 -12.70 12.09 -0.88
N GLU A 59 -13.67 11.33 -0.40
CA GLU A 59 -15.10 11.67 -0.48
C GLU A 59 -15.42 13.03 0.15
N LYS A 60 -14.80 13.34 1.30
CA LYS A 60 -14.94 14.64 1.95
C LYS A 60 -14.27 15.78 1.19
N LYS A 61 -13.13 15.54 0.54
CA LYS A 61 -12.43 16.55 -0.27
C LYS A 61 -13.26 16.95 -1.49
N GLY A 62 -13.91 15.99 -2.16
CA GLY A 62 -14.82 16.25 -3.28
C GLY A 62 -16.09 17.05 -2.93
N ASN A 63 -16.39 17.21 -1.63
CA ASN A 63 -17.57 17.93 -1.13
C ASN A 63 -17.54 19.43 -1.43
N GLU A 64 -16.37 20.06 -1.57
CA GLU A 64 -16.29 21.52 -1.76
C GLU A 64 -16.98 21.98 -3.04
N LYS A 65 -16.72 21.31 -4.16
CA LYS A 65 -17.38 21.57 -5.45
C LYS A 65 -18.88 21.30 -5.40
N ALA A 66 -19.28 20.21 -4.73
CA ALA A 66 -20.67 19.84 -4.55
C ALA A 66 -21.44 20.90 -3.73
N LYS A 67 -20.80 21.43 -2.68
CA LYS A 67 -21.32 22.52 -1.85
C LYS A 67 -21.55 23.80 -2.65
N GLU A 68 -20.63 24.17 -3.53
CA GLU A 68 -20.79 25.33 -4.42
C GLU A 68 -22.00 25.19 -5.34
N ILE A 69 -22.12 24.04 -6.03
CA ILE A 69 -23.25 23.74 -6.92
C ILE A 69 -24.57 23.78 -6.15
N LEU A 70 -24.64 23.10 -5.00
CA LEU A 70 -25.86 23.06 -4.20
C LEU A 70 -26.27 24.46 -3.73
N THR A 71 -25.31 25.27 -3.25
CA THR A 71 -25.57 26.63 -2.76
C THR A 71 -26.08 27.53 -3.88
N ASP A 72 -25.50 27.45 -5.08
CA ASP A 72 -25.97 28.22 -6.23
C ASP A 72 -27.41 27.85 -6.63
N VAL A 73 -27.72 26.54 -6.68
CA VAL A 73 -29.07 26.05 -6.99
C VAL A 73 -30.07 26.49 -5.93
N GLN A 74 -29.75 26.34 -4.65
CA GLN A 74 -30.62 26.75 -3.54
C GLN A 74 -30.94 28.24 -3.61
N ARG A 75 -29.93 29.09 -3.86
CA ARG A 75 -30.12 30.53 -4.05
C ARG A 75 -31.02 30.85 -5.25
N LYS A 76 -30.88 30.13 -6.37
CA LYS A 76 -31.71 30.33 -7.57
C LYS A 76 -33.15 29.86 -7.39
N LEU A 77 -33.39 28.91 -6.50
CA LEU A 77 -34.74 28.44 -6.14
C LEU A 77 -35.54 29.46 -5.31
N ASP A 78 -34.89 30.49 -4.76
CA ASP A 78 -35.57 31.60 -4.10
C ASP A 78 -36.33 32.44 -5.14
N GLY A 79 -37.65 32.60 -4.96
CA GLY A 79 -38.52 33.29 -5.92
C GLY A 79 -38.93 32.46 -7.15
N PHE A 80 -38.50 31.19 -7.25
CA PHE A 80 -38.88 30.29 -8.35
C PHE A 80 -40.40 30.05 -8.45
N GLU A 81 -41.11 30.09 -7.31
CA GLU A 81 -42.57 29.97 -7.22
C GLU A 81 -43.31 30.96 -8.13
N GLY A 82 -42.81 32.20 -8.25
CA GLY A 82 -43.40 33.21 -9.13
C GLY A 82 -43.21 32.91 -10.62
N LYS A 83 -42.13 32.23 -11.00
CA LYS A 83 -41.83 31.91 -12.41
C LYS A 83 -42.72 30.79 -12.96
N ILE A 84 -43.18 29.88 -12.09
CA ILE A 84 -43.96 28.71 -12.49
C ILE A 84 -45.48 28.94 -12.42
N ALA A 85 -45.94 30.09 -11.92
CA ALA A 85 -47.37 30.39 -11.74
C ALA A 85 -48.22 30.30 -13.03
N THR A 86 -47.59 30.39 -14.20
CA THR A 86 -48.26 30.32 -15.52
C THR A 86 -48.33 28.91 -16.11
N LEU A 87 -47.76 27.90 -15.45
CA LEU A 87 -47.76 26.51 -15.90
C LEU A 87 -49.05 25.77 -15.52
N PRO A 88 -49.37 24.63 -16.15
CA PRO A 88 -50.45 23.75 -15.68
C PRO A 88 -50.25 23.32 -14.22
N ALA A 89 -51.33 23.20 -13.45
CA ALA A 89 -51.29 22.89 -12.02
C ALA A 89 -50.44 21.65 -11.69
N LYS A 90 -50.53 20.61 -12.54
CA LYS A 90 -49.77 19.37 -12.40
C LYS A 90 -48.25 19.57 -12.51
N ASP A 91 -47.81 20.49 -13.37
CA ASP A 91 -46.39 20.77 -13.56
C ASP A 91 -45.85 21.70 -12.47
N GLN A 92 -46.69 22.62 -11.97
CA GLN A 92 -46.37 23.43 -10.79
C GLN A 92 -46.11 22.55 -9.56
N GLU A 93 -47.03 21.62 -9.28
CA GLU A 93 -46.92 20.72 -8.13
C GLU A 93 -45.62 19.90 -8.17
N ARG A 94 -45.30 19.35 -9.34
CA ARG A 94 -44.06 18.60 -9.60
C ARG A 94 -42.81 19.42 -9.34
N LEU A 95 -42.75 20.63 -9.89
CA LEU A 95 -41.59 21.52 -9.76
C LEU A 95 -41.39 21.99 -8.32
N LEU A 96 -42.50 22.30 -7.63
CA LEU A 96 -42.47 22.67 -6.21
C LEU A 96 -41.99 21.51 -5.33
N ALA A 97 -42.37 20.27 -5.65
CA ALA A 97 -41.90 19.09 -4.92
C ALA A 97 -40.37 18.95 -5.03
N VAL A 98 -39.81 19.06 -6.24
CA VAL A 98 -38.35 19.03 -6.46
C VAL A 98 -37.66 20.18 -5.73
N ALA A 99 -38.15 21.41 -5.88
CA ALA A 99 -37.57 22.59 -5.24
C ALA A 99 -37.54 22.46 -3.71
N ARG A 100 -38.64 21.97 -3.10
CA ARG A 100 -38.70 21.71 -1.66
C ARG A 100 -37.64 20.70 -1.22
N ARG A 101 -37.44 19.61 -1.98
CA ARG A 101 -36.40 18.62 -1.65
C ARG A 101 -35.01 19.26 -1.67
N VAL A 102 -34.67 19.98 -2.74
CA VAL A 102 -33.35 20.60 -2.90
C VAL A 102 -33.07 21.66 -1.84
N ARG A 103 -34.07 22.45 -1.43
CA ARG A 103 -33.93 23.48 -0.39
C ARG A 103 -33.43 22.94 0.95
N TYR A 104 -33.74 21.69 1.28
CA TYR A 104 -33.36 21.09 2.57
C TYR A 104 -32.16 20.15 2.49
N LEU A 105 -31.58 19.95 1.30
CA LEU A 105 -30.36 19.17 1.16
C LEU A 105 -29.19 19.88 1.84
N LYS A 106 -28.34 19.08 2.46
CA LYS A 106 -27.08 19.50 3.04
C LYS A 106 -25.94 19.06 2.11
N PRO A 107 -24.83 19.81 2.07
CA PRO A 107 -23.63 19.38 1.34
C PRO A 107 -23.16 17.98 1.76
N ASP A 108 -23.43 17.59 3.01
CA ASP A 108 -23.00 16.31 3.54
C ASP A 108 -23.91 15.11 3.20
N ASP A 109 -25.04 15.34 2.53
CA ASP A 109 -25.93 14.27 2.11
C ASP A 109 -25.27 13.46 0.98
N SER A 110 -25.34 12.12 1.07
CA SER A 110 -24.70 11.19 0.11
C SER A 110 -25.10 11.47 -1.35
N CYS A 111 -26.37 11.80 -1.58
CA CYS A 111 -26.87 12.13 -2.92
C CYS A 111 -26.18 13.37 -3.51
N VAL A 112 -25.84 14.40 -2.71
CA VAL A 112 -25.17 15.61 -3.19
C VAL A 112 -23.75 15.33 -3.69
N ARG A 113 -23.16 14.21 -3.29
CA ARG A 113 -21.83 13.78 -3.73
C ARG A 113 -21.85 12.86 -4.95
N SER A 114 -23.02 12.41 -5.39
CA SER A 114 -23.16 11.63 -6.62
C SER A 114 -22.92 12.52 -7.85
N PRO A 115 -22.00 12.15 -8.77
CA PRO A 115 -21.79 12.90 -10.01
C PRO A 115 -23.08 13.05 -10.81
N GLN A 116 -23.89 11.98 -10.87
CA GLN A 116 -25.18 11.96 -11.57
C GLN A 116 -26.17 12.94 -10.93
N PHE A 117 -26.21 13.01 -9.60
CA PHE A 117 -27.08 13.95 -8.92
C PHE A 117 -26.62 15.40 -9.11
N LEU A 118 -25.31 15.66 -9.14
CA LEU A 118 -24.75 16.98 -9.43
C LEU A 118 -25.10 17.45 -10.84
N GLU A 119 -25.12 16.56 -11.84
CA GLU A 119 -25.62 16.88 -13.19
C GLU A 119 -27.09 17.34 -13.14
N TYR A 120 -27.95 16.63 -12.41
CA TYR A 120 -29.36 17.02 -12.25
C TYR A 120 -29.51 18.36 -11.50
N LEU A 121 -28.69 18.62 -10.50
CA LEU A 121 -28.66 19.92 -9.83
C LEU A 121 -28.24 21.05 -10.78
N GLN A 122 -27.26 20.81 -11.65
CA GLN A 122 -26.84 21.78 -12.67
C GLN A 122 -27.92 22.01 -13.73
N GLU A 123 -28.57 20.95 -14.21
CA GLU A 123 -29.73 21.05 -15.10
C GLU A 123 -30.84 21.89 -14.45
N LEU A 124 -31.14 21.63 -13.18
CA LEU A 124 -32.11 22.42 -12.42
C LEU A 124 -31.66 23.90 -12.31
N SER A 125 -30.37 24.16 -12.05
CA SER A 125 -29.82 25.52 -12.03
C SER A 125 -30.10 26.27 -13.33
N VAL A 126 -29.87 25.61 -14.48
CA VAL A 126 -30.12 26.16 -15.82
C VAL A 126 -31.61 26.39 -16.05
N LEU A 127 -32.45 25.41 -15.72
CA LEU A 127 -33.91 25.50 -15.88
C LEU A 127 -34.50 26.66 -15.07
N VAL A 128 -34.04 26.85 -13.83
CA VAL A 128 -34.51 27.91 -12.93
C VAL A 128 -34.01 29.29 -13.35
N SER A 129 -32.85 29.34 -14.03
CA SER A 129 -32.24 30.58 -14.53
C SER A 129 -32.76 31.00 -15.92
N SER A 130 -33.30 30.05 -16.71
CA SER A 130 -33.81 30.31 -18.06
C SER A 130 -35.06 31.20 -18.06
N ASN A 131 -35.20 32.04 -19.09
CA ASN A 131 -36.42 32.82 -19.36
C ASN A 131 -37.48 32.00 -20.11
N GLN A 132 -37.16 30.77 -20.52
CA GLN A 132 -38.11 29.87 -21.16
C GLN A 132 -39.00 29.19 -20.12
N LYS A 133 -40.20 28.76 -20.54
CA LYS A 133 -41.09 27.97 -19.67
C LYS A 133 -40.36 26.67 -19.27
N PRO A 134 -40.13 26.41 -17.97
CA PRO A 134 -39.41 25.22 -17.56
C PRO A 134 -40.28 23.99 -17.80
N PHE A 135 -39.70 22.94 -18.40
CA PHE A 135 -40.35 21.65 -18.59
C PHE A 135 -39.47 20.57 -17.96
N ILE A 136 -40.05 19.80 -17.03
CA ILE A 136 -39.39 18.64 -16.42
C ILE A 136 -40.20 17.37 -16.72
N PRO A 137 -39.65 16.44 -17.52
CA PRO A 137 -40.30 15.17 -17.80
C PRO A 137 -40.56 14.37 -16.52
N ALA A 138 -41.64 13.58 -16.50
CA ALA A 138 -41.93 12.69 -15.36
C ALA A 138 -40.81 11.67 -15.10
N ARG A 139 -40.08 11.24 -16.15
CA ARG A 139 -38.90 10.37 -16.02
C ARG A 139 -37.79 11.03 -15.18
N TRP A 140 -37.57 12.33 -15.39
CA TRP A 140 -36.53 13.10 -14.73
C TRP A 140 -36.79 13.17 -13.23
N ILE A 141 -38.04 13.42 -12.83
CA ILE A 141 -38.42 13.46 -11.41
C ILE A 141 -38.21 12.10 -10.75
N LYS A 142 -38.61 11.02 -11.43
CA LYS A 142 -38.44 9.65 -10.91
C LYS A 142 -36.95 9.31 -10.71
N GLU A 143 -36.10 9.68 -11.67
CA GLU A 143 -34.65 9.48 -11.59
C GLU A 143 -34.03 10.33 -10.47
N PHE A 144 -34.41 11.61 -10.38
CA PHE A 144 -33.98 12.51 -9.31
C PHE A 144 -34.37 11.98 -7.92
N GLU A 145 -35.62 11.52 -7.75
CA GLU A 145 -36.09 10.93 -6.49
C GLU A 145 -35.37 9.63 -6.13
N ALA A 146 -34.99 8.82 -7.11
CA ALA A 146 -34.19 7.63 -6.88
C ALA A 146 -32.78 8.01 -6.39
N LEU A 147 -32.15 9.02 -7.01
CA LEU A 147 -30.82 9.50 -6.61
C LEU A 147 -30.83 10.14 -5.22
N LEU A 148 -31.92 10.79 -4.80
CA LEU A 148 -32.08 11.28 -3.42
C LEU A 148 -31.99 10.17 -2.36
N GLN A 149 -32.29 8.92 -2.73
CA GLN A 149 -32.22 7.76 -1.84
C GLN A 149 -30.87 7.03 -1.93
N ASP A 150 -29.95 7.50 -2.78
CA ASP A 150 -28.63 6.89 -2.94
C ASP A 150 -27.79 7.10 -1.67
N SER A 151 -27.34 5.98 -1.11
CA SER A 151 -26.51 5.93 0.10
C SER A 151 -25.07 5.48 -0.19
N GLN A 152 -24.74 5.26 -1.47
CA GLN A 152 -23.38 4.92 -1.90
C GLN A 152 -22.46 6.12 -1.71
N LEU A 153 -21.20 5.84 -1.39
CA LEU A 153 -20.16 6.84 -1.25
C LEU A 153 -19.44 6.99 -2.58
N HIS A 154 -19.64 8.11 -3.26
CA HIS A 154 -19.04 8.34 -4.57
C HIS A 154 -17.63 8.91 -4.42
N ILE A 155 -16.67 8.27 -5.10
CA ILE A 155 -15.26 8.64 -5.11
C ILE A 155 -14.87 9.02 -6.53
N SER A 156 -14.29 10.21 -6.70
CA SER A 156 -13.80 10.62 -8.01
C SER A 156 -12.47 9.95 -8.34
N MET A 157 -12.35 9.45 -9.56
CA MET A 157 -11.11 8.89 -10.09
C MET A 157 -10.01 9.93 -10.28
N GLU A 158 -10.36 11.21 -10.43
CA GLU A 158 -9.38 12.30 -10.46
C GLU A 158 -8.60 12.39 -9.15
N ASP A 159 -9.28 12.22 -8.01
CA ASP A 159 -8.67 12.23 -6.68
C ASP A 159 -8.06 10.87 -6.30
N LEU A 160 -8.68 9.75 -6.69
CA LEU A 160 -8.21 8.42 -6.28
C LEU A 160 -6.97 7.93 -7.06
N ARG A 161 -6.85 8.24 -8.35
CA ARG A 161 -5.72 7.77 -9.18
C ARG A 161 -4.36 8.21 -8.60
N PRO A 162 -4.14 9.48 -8.23
CA PRO A 162 -2.90 9.90 -7.60
C PRO A 162 -2.56 9.10 -6.34
N GLU A 163 -3.53 8.85 -5.46
CA GLU A 163 -3.30 8.11 -4.20
C GLU A 163 -2.81 6.68 -4.47
N LEU A 164 -3.44 5.97 -5.41
CA LEU A 164 -3.08 4.59 -5.76
C LEU A 164 -1.70 4.52 -6.43
N LEU A 165 -1.43 5.40 -7.39
CA LEU A 165 -0.16 5.37 -8.13
C LEU A 165 1.03 5.82 -7.27
N ASN A 166 0.80 6.65 -6.26
CA ASN A 166 1.84 7.11 -5.34
C ASN A 166 1.95 6.23 -4.08
N ILE A 167 1.18 5.16 -3.93
CA ILE A 167 1.09 4.43 -2.66
C ILE A 167 2.45 3.89 -2.16
N ASP A 168 3.31 3.38 -3.05
CA ASP A 168 4.67 2.96 -2.69
C ASP A 168 5.68 4.10 -2.77
N LYS A 169 5.38 5.20 -3.49
CA LYS A 169 6.17 6.43 -3.36
C LYS A 169 6.05 6.99 -1.94
N VAL A 170 4.84 7.00 -1.39
CA VAL A 170 4.59 7.42 -0.01
C VAL A 170 5.24 6.45 0.97
N ALA A 171 5.07 5.13 0.79
CA ALA A 171 5.59 4.15 1.75
C ALA A 171 7.11 3.96 1.72
N ILE A 172 7.73 4.01 0.53
CA ILE A 172 9.15 3.66 0.33
C ILE A 172 9.88 4.55 -0.69
N GLY A 173 9.28 5.65 -1.16
CA GLY A 173 9.99 6.62 -2.02
C GLY A 173 10.38 6.08 -3.41
N ILE A 174 9.71 5.05 -3.93
CA ILE A 174 9.90 4.67 -5.34
C ILE A 174 9.15 5.61 -6.27
N GLU A 175 9.50 5.62 -7.56
CA GLU A 175 8.74 6.39 -8.55
C GLU A 175 7.28 5.96 -8.60
N PRO A 176 6.34 6.90 -8.85
CA PRO A 176 4.93 6.57 -9.00
C PRO A 176 4.72 5.51 -10.09
N TYR A 177 3.72 4.67 -9.90
CA TYR A 177 3.31 3.72 -10.91
C TYR A 177 2.80 4.41 -12.17
N ALA A 178 3.00 3.77 -13.33
CA ALA A 178 2.45 4.25 -14.59
C ALA A 178 0.91 4.20 -14.58
N GLN A 179 0.27 5.12 -15.30
CA GLN A 179 -1.20 5.14 -15.44
C GLN A 179 -1.74 3.82 -16.04
N THR A 180 -0.93 3.12 -16.85
CA THR A 180 -1.28 1.82 -17.44
C THR A 180 -1.63 0.78 -16.37
N LEU A 181 -1.10 0.90 -15.15
CA LEU A 181 -1.45 0.03 -14.03
C LEU A 181 -2.95 0.02 -13.72
N LEU A 182 -3.62 1.16 -13.91
CA LEU A 182 -5.05 1.32 -13.62
C LEU A 182 -5.92 1.19 -14.88
N ASP A 183 -5.35 1.46 -16.06
CA ASP A 183 -6.08 1.58 -17.33
C ASP A 183 -5.95 0.35 -18.25
N ASP A 184 -4.82 -0.37 -18.22
CA ASP A 184 -4.61 -1.55 -19.06
C ASP A 184 -5.38 -2.75 -18.48
N PRO A 185 -6.26 -3.42 -19.25
CA PRO A 185 -6.98 -4.61 -18.81
C PRO A 185 -6.08 -5.80 -18.42
N ASN A 186 -4.81 -5.77 -18.82
CA ASN A 186 -3.81 -6.77 -18.49
C ASN A 186 -2.99 -6.43 -17.24
N GLU A 187 -3.11 -5.21 -16.72
CA GLU A 187 -2.53 -4.79 -15.45
C GLU A 187 -3.59 -4.76 -14.35
N GLY A 188 -3.27 -4.16 -13.21
CA GLY A 188 -4.23 -3.93 -12.15
C GLY A 188 -3.58 -3.68 -10.79
N HIS A 189 -4.27 -2.92 -9.95
CA HIS A 189 -3.80 -2.63 -8.59
C HIS A 189 -4.12 -3.77 -7.61
N TRP A 190 -3.16 -4.16 -6.77
CA TRP A 190 -3.33 -5.25 -5.80
C TRP A 190 -4.26 -4.91 -4.64
N ASP A 191 -4.13 -3.70 -4.06
CA ASP A 191 -4.82 -3.38 -2.80
C ASP A 191 -6.34 -3.19 -2.94
N LEU A 192 -6.80 -3.03 -4.19
CA LEU A 192 -8.21 -2.87 -4.51
C LEU A 192 -8.86 -4.20 -4.94
N TYR A 193 -8.08 -5.28 -5.04
CA TYR A 193 -8.64 -6.58 -5.42
C TYR A 193 -9.64 -7.05 -4.35
N PRO A 194 -10.93 -7.26 -4.71
CA PRO A 194 -11.97 -7.59 -3.75
C PRO A 194 -11.65 -8.87 -2.97
N ARG A 195 -11.68 -8.75 -1.64
CA ARG A 195 -11.47 -9.86 -0.71
C ARG A 195 -12.14 -9.56 0.62
N GLU A 196 -12.26 -10.58 1.46
CA GLU A 196 -12.61 -10.35 2.85
C GLU A 196 -11.49 -9.58 3.54
N ASP A 197 -11.87 -8.50 4.20
CA ASP A 197 -10.94 -7.56 4.83
C ASP A 197 -10.58 -7.96 6.27
N GLY A 198 -11.23 -8.99 6.84
CA GLY A 198 -11.03 -9.47 8.21
C GLY A 198 -11.55 -8.51 9.31
N PHE A 199 -12.07 -7.34 8.94
CA PHE A 199 -12.55 -6.35 9.90
C PHE A 199 -14.04 -6.55 10.22
N LYS A 200 -14.36 -6.66 11.51
CA LYS A 200 -15.75 -6.63 11.99
C LYS A 200 -16.30 -5.20 11.92
N GLY A 201 -17.61 -5.07 11.72
CA GLY A 201 -18.32 -3.79 11.79
C GLY A 201 -19.13 -3.47 10.54
N LYS A 202 -19.56 -2.21 10.44
CA LYS A 202 -20.33 -1.70 9.30
C LYS A 202 -19.47 -1.71 8.04
N LYS A 203 -20.03 -2.27 6.97
CA LYS A 203 -19.46 -2.21 5.62
C LYS A 203 -19.94 -0.93 4.92
N LEU A 204 -19.03 -0.28 4.21
CA LEU A 204 -19.26 0.90 3.38
C LEU A 204 -19.04 0.51 1.93
N CYS A 205 -19.97 0.88 1.05
CA CYS A 205 -19.85 0.71 -0.39
C CYS A 205 -19.37 2.02 -1.01
N PHE A 206 -18.21 1.96 -1.65
CA PHE A 206 -17.58 3.05 -2.38
C PHE A 206 -17.79 2.82 -3.86
N LYS A 207 -18.35 3.80 -4.57
CA LYS A 207 -18.59 3.75 -6.01
C LYS A 207 -17.65 4.71 -6.72
N PHE A 208 -17.06 4.25 -7.81
CA PHE A 208 -16.12 5.01 -8.62
C PHE A 208 -16.83 5.58 -9.85
N ASP A 209 -16.45 6.78 -10.26
CA ASP A 209 -16.97 7.43 -11.48
C ASP A 209 -16.38 6.85 -12.78
N ALA A 210 -15.36 5.98 -12.69
CA ALA A 210 -14.88 5.16 -13.79
C ALA A 210 -14.41 3.77 -13.33
N ARG A 211 -14.25 2.85 -14.30
CA ARG A 211 -13.73 1.50 -14.04
C ARG A 211 -12.26 1.52 -13.62
N LEU A 212 -11.94 0.65 -12.68
CA LEU A 212 -10.59 0.40 -12.19
C LEU A 212 -10.17 -1.03 -12.46
N ASN A 213 -9.02 -1.22 -13.12
CA ASN A 213 -8.45 -2.56 -13.26
C ASN A 213 -7.73 -2.97 -11.97
N VAL A 214 -8.07 -4.16 -11.48
CA VAL A 214 -7.52 -4.76 -10.27
C VAL A 214 -7.16 -6.21 -10.54
N ARG A 215 -6.16 -6.71 -9.84
CA ARG A 215 -5.67 -8.07 -10.05
C ARG A 215 -5.19 -8.73 -8.78
N THR A 216 -5.29 -10.05 -8.75
CA THR A 216 -4.74 -10.84 -7.65
C THR A 216 -3.20 -10.81 -7.70
N PRO A 217 -2.51 -10.68 -6.56
CA PRO A 217 -1.05 -10.80 -6.52
C PRO A 217 -0.56 -12.23 -6.83
N LYS A 218 -1.44 -13.23 -6.82
CA LYS A 218 -1.09 -14.63 -7.17
C LYS A 218 -0.46 -14.74 -8.56
N GLY A 219 -0.95 -13.95 -9.52
CA GLY A 219 -0.41 -13.90 -10.88
C GLY A 219 0.93 -13.16 -11.01
N ASP A 220 1.40 -12.50 -9.94
CA ASP A 220 2.66 -11.75 -9.90
C ASP A 220 3.76 -12.46 -9.12
N VAL A 221 3.49 -13.66 -8.61
CA VAL A 221 4.49 -14.46 -7.91
C VAL A 221 5.61 -14.85 -8.87
N LYS A 222 6.83 -14.41 -8.56
CA LYS A 222 8.04 -14.72 -9.30
C LYS A 222 8.59 -16.08 -8.84
N PRO A 223 9.07 -16.93 -9.75
CA PRO A 223 9.73 -18.18 -9.39
C PRO A 223 11.15 -17.97 -8.85
N GLY A 224 11.70 -16.75 -8.99
CA GLY A 224 13.05 -16.40 -8.59
C GLY A 224 13.23 -16.33 -7.07
N GLU A 225 14.50 -16.31 -6.68
CA GLU A 225 14.92 -16.26 -5.28
C GLU A 225 15.63 -14.94 -5.00
N VAL A 226 15.51 -14.46 -3.77
CA VAL A 226 16.15 -13.25 -3.26
C VAL A 226 17.22 -13.66 -2.27
N ALA A 227 18.40 -13.06 -2.33
CA ALA A 227 19.46 -13.23 -1.34
C ALA A 227 19.72 -11.89 -0.63
N ILE A 228 19.76 -11.92 0.68
CA ILE A 228 19.97 -10.79 1.57
C ILE A 228 21.20 -11.08 2.44
N ASP A 229 22.22 -10.24 2.33
CA ASP A 229 23.36 -10.23 3.23
C ASP A 229 23.18 -9.12 4.26
N PHE A 230 22.75 -9.49 5.46
CA PHE A 230 22.55 -8.55 6.56
C PHE A 230 23.90 -8.24 7.21
N GLY A 231 24.60 -7.22 6.71
CA GLY A 231 25.91 -6.80 7.20
C GLY A 231 25.85 -5.80 8.37
N THR A 232 27.01 -5.48 8.94
CA THR A 232 27.09 -4.57 10.11
C THR A 232 27.03 -3.10 9.69
N LYS A 233 27.57 -2.79 8.50
CA LYS A 233 27.62 -1.43 7.95
C LYS A 233 26.59 -1.27 6.83
N SER A 234 26.48 -2.27 5.99
CA SER A 234 25.59 -2.28 4.84
C SER A 234 24.92 -3.64 4.68
N THR A 235 23.74 -3.62 4.09
CA THR A 235 22.95 -4.76 3.66
C THR A 235 23.00 -4.82 2.14
N ILE A 236 23.27 -6.00 1.58
CA ILE A 236 23.17 -6.23 0.14
C ILE A 236 21.97 -7.12 -0.11
N ALA A 237 21.09 -6.72 -1.02
CA ALA A 237 19.98 -7.55 -1.46
C ALA A 237 20.08 -7.75 -2.97
N ALA A 238 19.83 -8.96 -3.43
CA ALA A 238 19.86 -9.33 -4.84
C ALA A 238 18.74 -10.31 -5.16
N TYR A 239 18.13 -10.20 -6.33
CA TYR A 239 17.19 -11.19 -6.83
C TYR A 239 17.68 -11.75 -8.16
N LEU A 240 17.15 -12.92 -8.54
CA LEU A 240 17.45 -13.51 -9.84
C LEU A 240 16.39 -13.18 -10.86
N GLU A 241 16.86 -12.73 -12.01
CA GLU A 241 16.06 -12.50 -13.21
C GLU A 241 16.74 -13.25 -14.36
N ASP A 242 16.05 -14.25 -14.91
CA ASP A 242 16.57 -15.12 -15.98
C ASP A 242 17.95 -15.71 -15.69
N GLY A 243 18.21 -16.07 -14.43
CA GLY A 243 19.48 -16.64 -13.96
C GLY A 243 20.60 -15.61 -13.72
N ASN A 244 20.35 -14.33 -13.97
CA ASN A 244 21.28 -13.25 -13.67
C ASN A 244 20.94 -12.56 -12.34
N PRO A 245 21.94 -12.29 -11.48
CA PRO A 245 21.71 -11.56 -10.24
C PRO A 245 21.55 -10.06 -10.51
N THR A 246 20.43 -9.50 -10.07
CA THR A 246 20.15 -8.05 -10.07
C THR A 246 20.23 -7.54 -8.64
N LEU A 247 21.09 -6.54 -8.39
CA LEU A 247 21.26 -5.93 -7.08
C LEU A 247 20.20 -4.86 -6.81
N LEU A 248 19.81 -4.73 -5.55
CA LEU A 248 18.83 -3.76 -5.08
C LEU A 248 19.49 -2.61 -4.32
N SER A 249 19.21 -1.39 -4.78
CA SER A 249 19.49 -0.15 -4.05
C SER A 249 18.22 0.35 -3.36
N ILE A 250 18.35 0.81 -2.12
CA ILE A 250 17.25 1.11 -1.19
C ILE A 250 17.38 2.56 -0.73
N GLY A 251 16.40 3.38 -1.10
CA GLY A 251 16.35 4.79 -0.72
C GLY A 251 17.42 5.66 -1.38
N ALA A 252 18.08 5.18 -2.44
CA ALA A 252 18.92 6.02 -3.30
C ALA A 252 18.02 6.76 -4.32
N GLU A 253 18.38 8.00 -4.64
CA GLU A 253 17.71 8.74 -5.72
C GLU A 253 17.80 7.94 -7.04
N GLN A 254 16.67 7.67 -7.67
CA GLN A 254 16.58 6.82 -8.86
C GLN A 254 17.07 7.56 -10.12
N ASN A 255 18.35 7.91 -10.19
CA ASN A 255 18.99 8.22 -11.46
C ASN A 255 19.42 6.90 -12.13
N LEU A 256 18.43 6.22 -12.73
CA LEU A 256 18.58 5.03 -13.54
C LEU A 256 19.49 5.30 -14.75
N GLY A 257 20.80 5.06 -14.59
CA GLY A 257 21.73 5.09 -15.73
C GLY A 257 23.21 4.95 -15.36
N ASN A 258 23.62 5.37 -14.16
CA ASN A 258 25.01 5.27 -13.71
C ASN A 258 25.09 5.09 -12.19
N LEU A 259 24.45 4.04 -11.68
CA LEU A 259 24.59 3.72 -10.27
C LEU A 259 25.97 3.08 -10.04
N GLY A 260 26.80 3.71 -9.21
CA GLY A 260 28.09 3.14 -8.83
C GLY A 260 27.91 1.93 -7.90
N ASP A 261 28.86 1.00 -7.92
CA ASP A 261 28.88 -0.20 -7.05
C ASP A 261 28.43 0.08 -5.59
N ARG A 262 28.86 1.21 -5.01
CA ARG A 262 28.55 1.60 -3.62
C ARG A 262 27.06 1.85 -3.34
N GLU A 263 26.25 2.14 -4.35
CA GLU A 263 24.83 2.41 -4.19
C GLU A 263 24.01 1.13 -4.02
N PHE A 264 24.60 -0.04 -4.26
CA PHE A 264 24.01 -1.34 -3.92
C PHE A 264 24.39 -1.83 -2.52
N GLU A 265 25.28 -1.11 -1.82
CA GLU A 265 25.59 -1.35 -0.41
C GLU A 265 24.69 -0.48 0.48
N ASN A 266 23.49 -0.97 0.75
CA ASN A 266 22.46 -0.22 1.50
C ASN A 266 22.88 -0.03 2.96
N PRO A 267 23.12 1.18 3.48
CA PRO A 267 23.52 1.37 4.87
C PRO A 267 22.53 0.72 5.85
N THR A 268 23.03 -0.02 6.84
CA THR A 268 22.16 -0.73 7.79
C THR A 268 21.70 0.24 8.90
N ILE A 269 20.89 1.22 8.53
CA ILE A 269 20.42 2.32 9.36
C ILE A 269 18.90 2.52 9.21
N ILE A 270 18.26 2.90 10.31
CA ILE A 270 16.87 3.37 10.37
C ILE A 270 16.84 4.80 10.89
N ALA A 271 15.93 5.61 10.39
CA ALA A 271 15.56 6.93 10.92
C ALA A 271 14.13 6.88 11.45
N PHE A 272 13.96 7.13 12.75
CA PHE A 272 12.66 7.24 13.41
C PHE A 272 12.19 8.70 13.38
N ARG A 273 11.09 9.00 12.69
CA ARG A 273 10.57 10.38 12.58
C ARG A 273 9.28 10.56 13.37
N HIS A 274 8.29 9.71 13.09
CA HIS A 274 7.00 9.70 13.77
C HIS A 274 6.70 8.29 14.27
N HIS A 275 7.38 7.89 15.35
CA HIS A 275 7.45 6.48 15.74
C HIS A 275 6.09 5.90 16.12
N GLN A 276 5.29 6.67 16.87
CA GLN A 276 3.96 6.21 17.28
C GLN A 276 3.02 6.04 16.08
N LYS A 277 3.01 7.00 15.14
CA LYS A 277 2.21 6.92 13.92
C LYS A 277 2.62 5.71 13.09
N PHE A 278 3.93 5.49 12.91
CA PHE A 278 4.43 4.30 12.20
C PHE A 278 3.91 3.01 12.83
N LEU A 279 3.94 2.87 14.17
CA LEU A 279 3.46 1.67 14.84
C LEU A 279 1.95 1.45 14.64
N GLU A 280 1.16 2.52 14.69
CA GLU A 280 -0.29 2.46 14.45
C GLU A 280 -0.58 2.00 13.01
N ASP A 281 0.09 2.59 12.02
CA ASP A 281 -0.11 2.26 10.60
C ASP A 281 0.42 0.86 10.26
N TYR A 282 1.61 0.50 10.75
CA TYR A 282 2.21 -0.83 10.59
C TYR A 282 1.34 -1.93 11.21
N GLY A 283 0.72 -1.64 12.36
CA GLY A 283 -0.21 -2.53 13.04
C GLY A 283 -1.60 -2.64 12.40
N ALA A 284 -1.95 -1.70 11.50
CA ALA A 284 -3.31 -1.59 10.99
C ALA A 284 -3.71 -2.68 9.97
N LEU A 285 -2.75 -3.29 9.28
CA LEU A 285 -2.97 -4.40 8.36
C LEU A 285 -1.94 -5.50 8.59
N GLU A 286 -2.33 -6.76 8.33
CA GLU A 286 -1.40 -7.89 8.37
C GLU A 286 -0.44 -7.89 7.17
N HIS A 287 -0.92 -7.42 6.03
CA HIS A 287 -0.23 -7.41 4.75
C HIS A 287 -0.21 -6.00 4.16
N ARG A 288 0.97 -5.56 3.74
CA ARG A 288 1.23 -4.28 3.09
C ARG A 288 0.49 -3.08 3.72
N PRO A 289 0.73 -2.79 5.02
CA PRO A 289 0.12 -1.65 5.69
C PRO A 289 0.46 -0.32 5.00
N LEU A 290 -0.43 0.67 5.15
CA LEU A 290 -0.29 2.03 4.60
C LEU A 290 0.67 2.88 5.47
N THR A 291 1.91 2.41 5.61
CA THR A 291 2.97 3.15 6.29
C THR A 291 3.53 4.24 5.37
N GLU A 292 4.18 5.25 5.96
CA GLU A 292 4.78 6.36 5.23
C GLU A 292 6.29 6.42 5.49
N LEU A 293 7.06 6.73 4.43
CA LEU A 293 8.50 6.94 4.50
C LEU A 293 8.85 8.09 5.45
N ASP A 294 7.94 9.06 5.58
CA ASP A 294 8.06 10.22 6.48
C ASP A 294 7.90 9.85 7.96
N ASP A 295 7.42 8.65 8.28
CA ASP A 295 7.35 8.16 9.66
C ASP A 295 8.57 7.32 10.03
N LEU A 296 9.05 6.49 9.10
CA LEU A 296 10.20 5.60 9.26
C LEU A 296 11.00 5.45 7.96
N GLY A 297 12.27 5.86 7.98
CA GLY A 297 13.19 5.75 6.84
C GLY A 297 14.28 4.69 7.04
N VAL A 298 14.83 4.17 5.94
CA VAL A 298 15.94 3.19 5.98
C VAL A 298 17.03 3.52 4.95
N SER A 299 18.20 2.90 5.13
CA SER A 299 19.25 2.83 4.11
C SER A 299 19.76 4.19 3.64
N HIS A 300 19.87 4.42 2.34
CA HIS A 300 20.53 5.61 1.80
C HIS A 300 19.83 6.90 2.22
N GLY A 301 18.49 6.96 2.16
CA GLY A 301 17.73 8.13 2.61
C GLY A 301 18.01 8.50 4.07
N ALA A 302 17.90 7.52 4.97
CA ALA A 302 18.23 7.70 6.39
C ALA A 302 19.72 8.05 6.63
N PHE A 303 20.63 7.53 5.81
CA PHE A 303 22.06 7.81 5.93
C PHE A 303 22.44 9.22 5.47
N GLU A 304 21.81 9.76 4.43
CA GLU A 304 22.03 11.14 4.00
C GLU A 304 21.53 12.15 5.04
N GLU A 305 20.41 11.87 5.71
CA GLU A 305 19.93 12.65 6.84
C GLU A 305 20.87 12.55 8.04
N PHE A 306 21.31 11.33 8.39
CA PHE A 306 22.25 11.10 9.49
C PHE A 306 23.56 11.90 9.33
N LYS A 307 24.06 12.06 8.10
CA LYS A 307 25.25 12.89 7.82
C LYS A 307 25.06 14.38 8.13
N LYS A 308 23.82 14.86 8.05
CA LYS A 308 23.42 16.27 8.28
C LYS A 308 22.90 16.50 9.69
N ALA A 309 22.69 15.45 10.48
CA ALA A 309 22.16 15.53 11.83
C ALA A 309 23.12 16.30 12.76
N GLU A 310 22.55 17.04 13.71
CA GLU A 310 23.30 17.82 14.69
C GLU A 310 22.69 17.67 16.09
N GLY A 311 23.53 17.74 17.13
CA GLY A 311 23.07 17.72 18.52
C GLY A 311 22.23 16.50 18.88
N ASN A 312 21.01 16.73 19.38
CA ASN A 312 20.12 15.65 19.79
C ASN A 312 19.44 14.92 18.61
N ASP A 313 19.53 15.44 17.39
CA ASP A 313 18.93 14.80 16.22
C ASP A 313 19.56 13.42 15.93
N PHE A 314 20.81 13.20 16.34
CA PHE A 314 21.46 11.89 16.22
C PHE A 314 20.71 10.77 16.95
N TYR A 315 19.94 11.09 18.00
CA TYR A 315 19.21 10.10 18.77
C TYR A 315 18.04 9.48 18.01
N ARG A 316 17.62 10.01 16.85
CA ARG A 316 16.56 9.41 16.03
C ARG A 316 17.05 8.34 15.06
N PHE A 317 18.36 8.19 14.92
CA PHE A 317 18.96 7.23 14.00
C PHE A 317 19.47 5.99 14.71
N PHE A 318 19.18 4.83 14.14
CA PHE A 318 19.68 3.55 14.64
C PHE A 318 20.48 2.80 13.57
N TYR A 319 21.81 2.94 13.62
CA TYR A 319 22.77 2.35 12.67
C TYR A 319 23.49 1.09 13.18
N LYS A 320 23.15 0.64 14.40
CA LYS A 320 23.78 -0.52 15.05
C LYS A 320 22.86 -1.75 15.10
N LEU A 321 21.90 -1.85 14.19
CA LEU A 321 20.90 -2.93 14.10
C LEU A 321 21.50 -4.32 14.30
N LYS A 322 22.54 -4.66 13.51
CA LYS A 322 23.18 -5.97 13.60
C LYS A 322 23.95 -6.18 14.90
N GLN A 323 24.58 -5.13 15.44
CA GLN A 323 25.32 -5.22 16.71
C GLN A 323 24.36 -5.44 17.88
N TRP A 324 23.22 -4.73 17.87
CA TRP A 324 22.16 -4.90 18.83
C TRP A 324 21.51 -6.29 18.73
N ALA A 325 21.25 -6.78 17.52
CA ALA A 325 20.78 -8.14 17.32
C ALA A 325 21.78 -9.21 17.81
N GLY A 326 23.07 -8.89 17.84
CA GLY A 326 24.13 -9.74 18.40
C GLY A 326 24.37 -9.56 19.91
N ALA A 327 23.80 -8.53 20.54
CA ALA A 327 23.97 -8.22 21.95
C ALA A 327 22.67 -8.49 22.71
N ALA A 328 22.52 -9.72 23.23
CA ALA A 328 21.27 -10.27 23.76
C ALA A 328 20.52 -9.32 24.73
N ASP A 329 21.24 -8.69 25.66
CA ASP A 329 20.66 -7.96 26.81
C ASP A 329 20.86 -6.43 26.73
N HIS A 330 21.20 -5.88 25.56
CA HIS A 330 21.47 -4.44 25.45
C HIS A 330 20.20 -3.63 25.15
N ASN A 331 19.67 -2.96 26.16
CA ASN A 331 18.58 -2.00 25.98
C ASN A 331 19.08 -0.78 25.21
N ILE A 332 18.26 -0.26 24.30
CA ILE A 332 18.54 0.96 23.54
C ILE A 332 17.47 2.00 23.78
N ARG A 333 17.87 3.27 23.76
CA ARG A 333 16.97 4.42 23.82
C ARG A 333 17.21 5.32 22.64
N PHE A 334 16.14 5.81 22.05
CA PHE A 334 16.15 6.74 20.93
C PHE A 334 14.99 7.71 21.08
N ASN A 335 15.11 8.90 20.49
CA ASN A 335 14.01 9.87 20.42
C ASN A 335 13.62 10.01 18.97
N ASP A 336 12.33 10.00 18.65
CA ASP A 336 11.91 10.37 17.30
C ASP A 336 12.05 11.88 17.07
N GLU A 337 11.71 12.35 15.86
CA GLU A 337 11.84 13.76 15.48
C GLU A 337 10.92 14.69 16.29
N GLN A 338 9.84 14.15 16.88
CA GLN A 338 8.93 14.89 17.76
C GLN A 338 9.41 14.90 19.22
N GLY A 339 10.54 14.26 19.52
CA GLY A 339 11.09 14.13 20.87
C GLY A 339 10.43 13.04 21.72
N TYR A 340 9.69 12.11 21.10
CA TYR A 340 9.12 10.97 21.80
C TYR A 340 10.21 9.96 22.15
N GLU A 341 10.48 9.78 23.45
CA GLU A 341 11.49 8.83 23.93
C GLU A 341 10.97 7.40 23.86
N VAL A 342 11.70 6.55 23.12
CA VAL A 342 11.45 5.12 22.99
C VAL A 342 12.55 4.36 23.69
N SER A 343 12.17 3.44 24.58
CA SER A 343 13.08 2.49 25.21
C SER A 343 12.77 1.08 24.71
N LEU A 344 13.72 0.48 24.00
CA LEU A 344 13.65 -0.91 23.56
C LEU A 344 14.46 -1.79 24.48
N LYS A 345 13.92 -2.97 24.78
CA LYS A 345 14.62 -4.02 25.51
C LYS A 345 15.78 -4.58 24.68
N GLY A 346 16.61 -5.43 25.28
CA GLY A 346 17.54 -6.29 24.56
C GLY A 346 16.83 -7.06 23.44
N PHE A 347 17.57 -7.37 22.38
CA PHE A 347 16.99 -7.98 21.18
C PHE A 347 16.20 -9.26 21.51
N MET A 348 16.71 -10.09 22.43
CA MET A 348 16.05 -11.34 22.83
C MET A 348 14.70 -11.15 23.52
N ASP A 349 14.42 -9.99 24.09
CA ASP A 349 13.15 -9.65 24.74
C ASP A 349 12.28 -8.67 23.93
N CYS A 350 12.74 -8.26 22.74
CA CYS A 350 12.06 -7.29 21.90
C CYS A 350 11.14 -7.96 20.86
N ASP A 351 9.94 -8.36 21.29
CA ASP A 351 8.97 -9.03 20.39
C ASP A 351 8.04 -8.06 19.65
N PHE A 352 7.81 -6.89 20.24
CA PHE A 352 7.11 -5.77 19.63
C PHE A 352 8.08 -4.63 19.42
N ASN A 353 7.81 -3.75 18.46
CA ASN A 353 8.64 -2.59 18.19
C ASN A 353 10.09 -2.96 17.84
N ASN A 354 10.26 -4.01 17.02
CA ASN A 354 11.55 -4.58 16.66
C ASN A 354 12.15 -3.90 15.41
N PRO A 355 13.24 -3.12 15.53
CA PRO A 355 13.82 -2.41 14.40
C PRO A 355 14.36 -3.34 13.30
N VAL A 356 14.77 -4.58 13.63
CA VAL A 356 15.22 -5.56 12.61
C VAL A 356 14.04 -6.00 11.74
N GLU A 357 12.87 -6.20 12.34
CA GLU A 357 11.63 -6.51 11.63
C GLU A 357 11.20 -5.35 10.72
N PHE A 358 11.23 -4.11 11.23
CA PHE A 358 10.85 -2.93 10.44
C PHE A 358 11.78 -2.70 9.25
N TYR A 359 13.08 -2.91 9.46
CA TYR A 359 14.06 -2.87 8.38
C TYR A 359 13.77 -3.93 7.31
N ALA A 360 13.48 -5.17 7.73
CA ALA A 360 13.13 -6.25 6.82
C ALA A 360 11.80 -6.00 6.08
N TYR A 361 10.83 -5.37 6.74
CA TYR A 361 9.57 -4.95 6.14
C TYR A 361 9.79 -3.94 5.01
N LEU A 362 10.51 -2.84 5.27
CA LEU A 362 10.77 -1.83 4.26
C LEU A 362 11.61 -2.41 3.11
N LEU A 363 12.65 -3.20 3.42
CA LEU A 363 13.39 -3.97 2.41
C LEU A 363 12.46 -4.84 1.55
N GLY A 364 11.53 -5.55 2.19
CA GLY A 364 10.51 -6.36 1.53
C GLY A 364 9.59 -5.54 0.61
N ARG A 365 9.21 -4.32 0.99
CA ARG A 365 8.42 -3.41 0.14
C ARG A 365 9.19 -2.97 -1.11
N TYR A 366 10.51 -2.75 -1.01
CA TYR A 366 11.34 -2.49 -2.20
C TYR A 366 11.45 -3.72 -3.11
N ILE A 367 11.51 -4.92 -2.53
CA ILE A 367 11.57 -6.18 -3.29
C ILE A 367 10.23 -6.48 -3.97
N ASN A 368 9.13 -6.34 -3.24
CA ASN A 368 7.78 -6.75 -3.62
C ASN A 368 6.90 -5.54 -3.91
N ASN A 369 6.71 -5.23 -5.19
CA ASN A 369 5.92 -4.09 -5.64
C ASN A 369 5.33 -4.36 -7.02
N MET A 370 4.34 -3.58 -7.47
CA MET A 370 3.57 -3.89 -8.68
C MET A 370 4.41 -3.84 -9.98
N ASN A 371 5.59 -3.21 -9.96
CA ASN A 371 6.51 -3.23 -11.11
C ASN A 371 7.37 -4.51 -11.14
N ARG A 372 7.75 -5.05 -9.98
CA ARG A 372 8.65 -6.21 -9.86
C ARG A 372 7.93 -7.53 -9.63
N GLY A 373 6.70 -7.49 -9.15
CA GLY A 373 5.94 -8.65 -8.71
C GLY A 373 6.26 -9.05 -7.27
N VAL A 374 6.02 -10.32 -6.94
CA VAL A 374 6.11 -10.84 -5.58
C VAL A 374 7.12 -11.98 -5.51
N TYR A 375 8.13 -11.85 -4.66
CA TYR A 375 9.07 -12.92 -4.35
C TYR A 375 8.66 -13.60 -3.04
N LEU A 376 8.67 -14.93 -3.08
CA LEU A 376 8.33 -15.76 -1.93
C LEU A 376 9.54 -16.57 -1.45
N LYS A 377 10.76 -16.38 -1.96
CA LYS A 377 11.93 -17.19 -1.55
C LYS A 377 13.11 -16.29 -1.22
N TYR A 378 13.63 -16.41 0.00
CA TYR A 378 14.63 -15.49 0.53
C TYR A 378 15.79 -16.25 1.17
N PHE A 379 17.04 -15.88 0.91
CA PHE A 379 18.19 -16.39 1.64
C PHE A 379 18.76 -15.27 2.50
N LEU A 380 19.08 -15.57 3.76
CA LEU A 380 19.63 -14.59 4.69
C LEU A 380 20.98 -15.06 5.21
N SER A 381 22.04 -14.29 4.94
CA SER A 381 23.33 -14.53 5.59
C SER A 381 23.50 -13.70 6.86
N TYR A 382 24.05 -14.33 7.90
CA TYR A 382 24.47 -13.70 9.15
C TYR A 382 25.79 -14.34 9.66
N PRO A 383 26.49 -13.72 10.64
CA PRO A 383 27.79 -14.20 11.10
C PRO A 383 27.73 -15.58 11.76
N VAL A 384 28.77 -16.41 11.56
CA VAL A 384 28.91 -17.74 12.21
C VAL A 384 28.89 -17.68 13.74
N LYS A 385 29.32 -16.54 14.29
CA LYS A 385 29.61 -16.37 15.72
C LYS A 385 28.37 -16.14 16.59
N TYR A 386 27.18 -16.08 16.01
CA TYR A 386 25.95 -15.90 16.79
C TYR A 386 25.51 -17.20 17.42
N GLU A 387 24.99 -17.10 18.64
CA GLU A 387 24.33 -18.22 19.30
C GLU A 387 23.08 -18.62 18.52
N GLU A 388 22.72 -19.89 18.61
CA GLU A 388 21.64 -20.48 17.82
C GLU A 388 20.30 -19.75 18.01
N GLU A 389 19.98 -19.38 19.26
CA GLU A 389 18.75 -18.65 19.60
C GLU A 389 18.73 -17.23 19.02
N GLN A 390 19.87 -16.52 19.02
CA GLN A 390 19.97 -15.18 18.42
C GLN A 390 19.79 -15.25 16.91
N ALA A 391 20.46 -16.22 16.28
CA ALA A 391 20.33 -16.47 14.85
C ALA A 391 18.89 -16.81 14.44
N LEU A 392 18.19 -17.60 15.26
CA LEU A 392 16.78 -17.91 15.08
C LEU A 392 15.90 -16.67 15.20
N LYS A 393 16.10 -15.83 16.23
CA LYS A 393 15.32 -14.60 16.41
C LYS A 393 15.54 -13.58 15.28
N ILE A 394 16.76 -13.48 14.74
CA ILE A 394 17.04 -12.65 13.54
C ILE A 394 16.23 -13.17 12.35
N ARG A 395 16.27 -14.49 12.11
CA ARG A 395 15.50 -15.13 11.03
C ARG A 395 14.01 -14.82 11.16
N GLU A 396 13.44 -15.02 12.35
CA GLU A 396 12.02 -14.76 12.62
C GLU A 396 11.64 -13.29 12.47
N SER A 397 12.53 -12.37 12.88
CA SER A 397 12.32 -10.94 12.70
C SER A 397 12.28 -10.57 11.20
N PHE A 398 13.19 -11.13 10.41
CA PHE A 398 13.20 -10.94 8.95
C PHE A 398 11.98 -11.55 8.29
N GLU A 399 11.60 -12.77 8.67
CA GLU A 399 10.40 -13.45 8.19
C GLU A 399 9.15 -12.63 8.44
N LYS A 400 8.94 -12.15 9.68
CA LYS A 400 7.79 -11.29 10.02
C LYS A 400 7.75 -10.04 9.16
N GLY A 401 8.86 -9.32 9.04
CA GLY A 401 8.93 -8.10 8.25
C GLY A 401 8.68 -8.34 6.76
N LEU A 402 9.37 -9.33 6.16
CA LEU A 402 9.21 -9.70 4.76
C LEU A 402 7.78 -10.16 4.46
N ARG A 403 7.19 -11.02 5.31
CA ARG A 403 5.79 -11.45 5.17
C ARG A 403 4.82 -10.27 5.23
N LYS A 404 5.05 -9.32 6.15
CA LYS A 404 4.26 -8.10 6.28
C LYS A 404 4.32 -7.21 5.05
N SER A 405 5.41 -7.27 4.27
CA SER A 405 5.56 -6.50 3.03
C SER A 405 4.74 -7.06 1.85
N LEU A 406 4.34 -8.33 1.92
CA LEU A 406 3.60 -9.00 0.85
C LEU A 406 2.19 -8.44 0.71
N PRO A 407 1.63 -8.39 -0.51
CA PRO A 407 0.22 -8.06 -0.71
C PRO A 407 -0.68 -9.18 -0.16
N ALA A 408 -1.85 -8.82 0.36
CA ALA A 408 -2.82 -9.81 0.81
C ALA A 408 -3.50 -10.54 -0.37
N GLY A 409 -4.15 -11.67 -0.09
CA GLY A 409 -4.78 -12.51 -1.12
C GLY A 409 -3.84 -13.52 -1.78
N LEU A 410 -2.61 -13.64 -1.27
CA LEU A 410 -1.77 -14.81 -1.48
C LEU A 410 -2.29 -15.96 -0.61
N ASP A 411 -2.23 -17.20 -1.11
CA ASP A 411 -2.65 -18.39 -0.36
C ASP A 411 -1.76 -18.54 0.88
N GLU A 412 -2.35 -18.67 2.06
CA GLU A 412 -1.60 -18.89 3.29
C GLU A 412 -0.76 -20.17 3.23
N ASN A 413 -1.14 -21.19 2.45
CA ASN A 413 -0.31 -22.37 2.24
C ASN A 413 0.86 -22.08 1.30
N LEU A 414 0.67 -21.21 0.30
CA LEU A 414 1.79 -20.70 -0.51
C LEU A 414 2.73 -19.89 0.37
N ILE A 415 2.21 -19.09 1.30
CA ILE A 415 3.03 -18.29 2.22
C ILE A 415 3.66 -19.18 3.31
N ALA A 416 2.94 -20.13 3.89
CA ALA A 416 3.38 -20.95 5.02
C ALA A 416 4.32 -22.06 4.61
N GLY A 417 4.04 -22.73 3.48
CA GLY A 417 5.04 -23.52 2.78
C GLY A 417 6.23 -22.61 2.57
N ALA A 418 5.98 -21.43 1.97
CA ALA A 418 7.01 -20.47 1.72
C ALA A 418 7.56 -19.84 3.01
N PHE A 419 7.88 -20.52 4.12
CA PHE A 419 8.75 -20.03 5.23
C PHE A 419 9.47 -21.19 5.98
N ASP A 420 9.53 -22.43 5.44
CA ASP A 420 10.07 -23.62 6.16
C ASP A 420 11.60 -23.72 6.40
N LEU A 421 11.97 -24.17 7.60
CA LEU A 421 13.36 -24.39 8.05
C LEU A 421 14.10 -25.53 7.33
N GLU A 422 15.24 -25.23 6.69
CA GLU A 422 16.31 -26.22 6.44
C GLU A 422 17.70 -25.64 6.76
N ARG A 423 18.41 -26.26 7.70
CA ARG A 423 19.83 -25.98 7.97
C ARG A 423 20.67 -26.52 6.83
N THR A 424 21.51 -25.70 6.20
CA THR A 424 22.61 -26.24 5.40
C THR A 424 23.97 -25.77 5.87
N GLY A 425 24.88 -26.73 5.92
CA GLY A 425 26.26 -26.53 6.33
C GLY A 425 27.10 -25.87 5.24
N CYS A 426 27.94 -24.94 5.73
CA CYS A 426 29.20 -24.38 5.22
C CYS A 426 29.50 -24.42 3.72
N LEU A 427 29.84 -23.25 3.17
CA LEU A 427 30.93 -23.10 2.19
C LEU A 427 31.63 -21.75 2.46
N CYS A 428 32.76 -21.86 3.18
CA CYS A 428 33.72 -20.82 3.58
C CYS A 428 33.23 -19.76 4.59
N ASP A 429 33.45 -20.05 5.88
CA ASP A 429 33.46 -19.11 7.04
C ASP A 429 32.21 -18.28 7.34
N GLN A 430 31.06 -18.57 6.72
CA GLN A 430 29.74 -18.07 7.11
C GLN A 430 28.69 -19.19 7.12
N ARG A 431 27.95 -19.34 8.23
CA ARG A 431 26.74 -20.18 8.29
C ARG A 431 25.69 -19.39 7.53
N VAL A 432 25.41 -19.77 6.29
CA VAL A 432 24.27 -19.24 5.56
C VAL A 432 23.05 -19.93 6.14
N ALA A 433 22.16 -19.19 6.79
CA ALA A 433 20.83 -19.71 6.97
C ALA A 433 20.20 -19.73 5.59
N ARG A 434 19.86 -20.94 5.12
CA ARG A 434 18.76 -21.01 4.18
C ARG A 434 17.55 -20.62 4.99
N ILE A 435 17.00 -19.44 4.71
CA ILE A 435 15.57 -19.34 4.86
C ILE A 435 15.09 -20.10 3.63
N TRP A 436 14.88 -21.41 3.79
CA TRP A 436 13.92 -21.99 2.89
C TRP A 436 12.60 -21.43 3.33
N VAL A 437 11.91 -21.04 2.31
CA VAL A 437 10.66 -20.39 2.41
C VAL A 437 9.95 -21.26 1.36
N LEU A 438 9.63 -22.52 1.72
CA LEU A 438 9.17 -23.63 0.84
C LEU A 438 7.94 -23.40 -0.06
#